data_AF-A0A8S0FHZ0-F1
#
_entry.id   AF-A0A8S0FHZ0-F1
#
_cell.length_a   1.000
_cell.length_b   1.000
_cell.length_c   1.000
_cell.angle_alpha   90.00
_cell.angle_beta   90.00
_cell.angle_gamma   90.00
#
_symmetry.space_group_name_H-M   'P 1'
#
loop_
_entity.id
_entity.type
_entity.pdbx_description
1 polymer ?
#
loop_
_entity_poly.entity_id
_entity_poly.type
_entity_poly.pdbx_seq_one_letter_code
_entity_poly.pdbx_strand_id
1 'polypeptide(L)'
;MRLTPALGQQKLYVLVFTTEKDLQQTTQLLDPAKAYAKGVGNSVPDIPDPIARHTTDGLLKLKVKTNSSSSVLVGPLFGSSAPAPVTVGNTAAPAVAAPAPAPVKKSEPMLNDTESYFNTAIKNAVAKGDVDKALKLLDEAERLGSTSARSTFISSVKGKG
;
A
#
# COMPACT_ATOMS: atom_id res chain seq x y z
N MET A 1 -10.72 8.03 -19.57
CA MET A 1 -9.90 6.85 -19.97
C MET A 1 -10.80 5.62 -20.04
N ARG A 2 -10.56 4.70 -20.99
CA ARG A 2 -11.20 3.37 -21.02
C ARG A 2 -10.11 2.32 -20.81
N LEU A 3 -10.38 1.35 -19.94
CA LEU A 3 -9.47 0.26 -19.62
C LEU A 3 -10.17 -1.06 -19.97
N THR A 4 -9.46 -1.92 -20.68
CA THR A 4 -9.92 -3.28 -21.00
C THR A 4 -9.04 -4.25 -20.22
N PRO A 5 -9.55 -4.83 -19.11
CA PRO A 5 -8.80 -5.83 -18.36
C PRO A 5 -8.51 -7.05 -19.24
N ALA A 6 -7.35 -7.68 -19.06
CA ALA A 6 -7.07 -8.96 -19.71
C ALA A 6 -8.00 -10.06 -19.19
N LEU A 7 -8.17 -11.13 -19.98
CA LEU A 7 -8.97 -12.29 -19.56
C LEU A 7 -8.42 -12.86 -18.24
N GLY A 8 -9.28 -12.99 -17.23
CA GLY A 8 -8.89 -13.45 -15.88
C GLY A 8 -8.28 -12.37 -14.97
N GLN A 9 -8.13 -11.12 -15.43
CA GLN A 9 -7.63 -10.02 -14.60
C GLN A 9 -8.72 -9.50 -13.66
N GLN A 10 -8.56 -9.77 -12.37
CA GLN A 10 -9.57 -9.44 -11.34
C GLN A 10 -9.39 -8.05 -10.71
N LYS A 11 -8.24 -7.39 -10.89
CA LYS A 11 -7.89 -6.13 -10.22
C LYS A 11 -7.27 -5.11 -11.18
N LEU A 12 -7.59 -3.84 -10.96
CA LEU A 12 -6.96 -2.68 -11.59
C LEU A 12 -6.29 -1.83 -10.51
N TYR A 13 -5.04 -1.45 -10.74
CA TYR A 13 -4.28 -0.56 -9.85
C TYR A 13 -4.04 0.78 -10.55
N VAL A 14 -4.04 1.87 -9.78
CA VAL A 14 -3.69 3.21 -10.25
C VAL A 14 -2.48 3.67 -9.47
N LEU A 15 -1.38 3.96 -10.17
CA LEU A 15 -0.18 4.55 -9.60
C LEU A 15 -0.17 6.04 -9.95
N VAL A 16 -0.14 6.89 -8.93
CA VAL A 16 0.05 8.34 -9.08
C VAL A 16 1.43 8.67 -8.54
N PHE A 17 2.24 9.35 -9.33
CA PHE A 17 3.59 9.74 -8.96
C PHE A 17 3.91 11.13 -9.51
N THR A 18 4.94 11.75 -8.96
CA THR A 18 5.48 13.04 -9.38
C THR A 18 6.99 13.01 -9.19
N THR A 19 7.72 13.98 -9.77
CA THR A 19 9.16 14.13 -9.58
C THR A 19 9.47 15.31 -8.66
N GLU A 20 10.67 15.32 -8.06
CA GLU A 20 11.11 16.46 -7.25
C GLU A 20 11.14 17.76 -8.06
N LYS A 21 11.49 17.67 -9.34
CA LYS A 21 11.48 18.81 -10.26
C LYS A 21 10.07 19.37 -10.42
N ASP A 22 9.08 18.51 -10.59
CA ASP A 22 7.68 18.94 -10.77
C ASP A 22 7.11 19.51 -9.46
N LEU A 23 7.51 19.00 -8.30
CA LEU A 23 7.08 19.54 -6.99
C LEU A 23 7.59 20.95 -6.72
N GLN A 24 8.73 21.33 -7.29
CA GLN A 24 9.28 22.68 -7.16
C GLN A 24 8.60 23.68 -8.11
N GLN A 25 7.81 23.20 -9.08
CA GLN A 25 7.08 24.05 -10.00
C GLN A 25 5.78 24.57 -9.39
N THR A 26 5.23 25.57 -10.07
CA THR A 26 3.94 26.16 -9.74
C THR A 26 3.08 26.23 -10.99
N THR A 27 1.78 26.06 -10.82
CA THR A 27 0.80 26.25 -11.90
C THR A 27 0.07 27.57 -11.69
N GLN A 28 0.04 28.42 -12.72
CA GLN A 28 -0.81 29.60 -12.72
C GLN A 28 -2.22 29.20 -13.15
N LEU A 29 -3.22 29.53 -12.32
CA LEU A 29 -4.62 29.26 -12.59
C LEU A 29 -5.26 30.53 -13.16
N LEU A 30 -6.15 30.37 -14.13
CA LEU A 30 -6.91 31.51 -14.64
C LEU A 30 -7.86 32.03 -13.56
N ASP A 31 -7.79 33.33 -13.25
CA ASP A 31 -8.70 33.94 -12.31
C ASP A 31 -10.17 33.84 -12.77
N PRO A 32 -11.13 33.49 -11.88
CA PRO A 32 -12.54 33.35 -12.24
C PRO A 32 -13.15 34.58 -12.89
N ALA A 33 -12.79 35.79 -12.46
CA ALA A 33 -13.33 37.03 -13.02
C ALA A 33 -12.80 37.28 -14.43
N LYS A 34 -11.54 36.94 -14.71
CA LYS A 34 -11.00 36.96 -16.07
C LYS A 34 -11.65 35.93 -16.98
N ALA A 35 -11.83 34.70 -16.48
CA ALA A 35 -12.50 33.64 -17.22
C ALA A 35 -13.94 34.02 -17.58
N TYR A 36 -14.68 34.61 -16.63
CA TYR A 36 -16.03 35.11 -16.84
C TYR A 36 -16.07 36.23 -17.87
N ALA A 37 -15.24 37.27 -17.70
CA ALA A 37 -15.17 38.40 -18.63
C ALA A 37 -14.88 37.94 -20.07
N LYS A 38 -13.94 37.01 -20.24
CA LYS A 38 -13.63 36.38 -21.54
C LYS A 38 -14.83 35.61 -22.11
N GLY A 39 -15.60 34.92 -21.27
CA GLY A 39 -16.77 34.15 -21.69
C GLY A 39 -17.97 35.00 -22.10
N VAL A 40 -18.16 36.17 -21.48
CA VAL A 40 -19.26 37.09 -21.79
C VAL A 40 -18.90 38.19 -22.79
N GLY A 41 -17.64 38.22 -23.27
CA GLY A 41 -17.15 39.22 -24.24
C GLY A 41 -16.88 40.60 -23.64
N ASN A 42 -16.78 40.71 -22.32
CA ASN A 42 -16.44 41.95 -21.62
C ASN A 42 -14.92 42.16 -21.55
N SER A 43 -14.51 43.39 -21.25
CA SER A 43 -13.11 43.69 -20.96
C SER A 43 -12.59 42.83 -19.80
N VAL A 44 -11.43 42.21 -20.00
CA VAL A 44 -10.78 41.38 -18.97
C VAL A 44 -10.21 42.29 -17.87
N PRO A 45 -10.54 42.06 -16.59
CA PRO A 45 -9.98 42.84 -15.48
C PRO A 45 -8.46 42.67 -15.35
N ASP A 46 -7.76 43.74 -15.00
CA ASP A 46 -6.32 43.73 -14.70
C ASP A 46 -6.07 43.34 -13.24
N ILE A 47 -6.22 42.05 -12.96
CA ILE A 47 -5.96 41.44 -11.65
C ILE A 47 -4.96 40.29 -11.82
N PRO A 48 -4.07 40.02 -10.86
CA PRO A 48 -3.13 38.90 -10.98
C PRO A 48 -3.85 37.55 -10.87
N ASP A 49 -3.38 36.57 -11.65
CA ASP A 49 -3.91 35.20 -11.61
C ASP A 49 -3.38 34.42 -10.39
N PRO A 50 -4.22 33.60 -9.72
CA PRO A 50 -3.78 32.79 -8.59
C PRO A 50 -2.72 31.76 -8.99
N ILE A 51 -1.79 31.48 -8.07
CA ILE A 51 -0.70 30.52 -8.27
C ILE A 51 -0.91 29.31 -7.34
N ALA A 52 -1.07 28.12 -7.91
CA ALA A 52 -1.07 26.87 -7.15
C ALA A 52 0.35 26.31 -7.02
N ARG A 53 0.72 25.98 -5.78
CA ARG A 53 1.94 25.25 -5.48
C ARG A 53 1.70 23.76 -5.60
N HIS A 54 2.66 23.04 -6.15
CA HIS A 54 2.60 21.59 -6.20
C HIS A 54 2.97 21.01 -4.83
N THR A 55 2.29 19.93 -4.44
CA THR A 55 2.45 19.26 -3.14
C THR A 55 2.37 17.76 -3.34
N THR A 56 2.91 16.99 -2.38
CA THR A 56 2.93 15.52 -2.42
C THR A 56 1.63 14.88 -1.97
N ASP A 57 0.74 15.67 -1.37
CA ASP A 57 -0.49 15.23 -0.74
C ASP A 57 -1.69 16.03 -1.28
N GLY A 58 -2.87 15.43 -1.17
CA GLY A 58 -4.10 16.04 -1.67
C GLY A 58 -5.25 15.04 -1.75
N LEU A 59 -6.39 15.51 -2.26
CA LEU A 59 -7.57 14.68 -2.47
C LEU A 59 -7.70 14.26 -3.93
N LEU A 60 -7.76 12.96 -4.17
CA LEU A 60 -8.08 12.38 -5.48
C LEU A 60 -9.53 11.86 -5.49
N LYS A 61 -10.37 12.42 -6.36
CA LYS A 61 -11.74 11.94 -6.57
C LYS A 61 -11.81 11.13 -7.86
N LEU A 62 -12.01 9.81 -7.75
CA LEU A 62 -12.18 8.93 -8.90
C LEU A 62 -13.66 8.58 -9.10
N LYS A 63 -14.13 8.68 -10.35
CA LYS A 63 -15.45 8.18 -10.77
C LYS A 63 -15.25 7.03 -11.73
N VAL A 64 -15.62 5.82 -11.29
CA VAL A 64 -15.49 4.60 -12.08
C VAL A 64 -16.87 4.17 -12.58
N LYS A 65 -16.95 3.78 -13.85
CA LYS A 65 -18.14 3.18 -14.45
C LYS A 65 -17.73 1.91 -15.18
N THR A 66 -18.43 0.81 -14.94
CA THR A 66 -18.28 -0.43 -15.69
C THR A 66 -19.31 -0.43 -16.83
N ASN A 67 -18.85 -0.72 -18.04
CA ASN A 67 -19.73 -0.95 -19.18
C ASN A 67 -19.67 -2.45 -19.49
N SER A 68 -20.47 -3.24 -18.79
CA SER A 68 -20.58 -4.68 -19.04
C SER A 68 -21.77 -4.94 -19.97
N SER A 69 -21.65 -4.57 -21.25
CA SER A 69 -22.70 -4.79 -22.26
C SER A 69 -22.55 -6.11 -23.02
N SER A 70 -21.68 -7.01 -22.56
CA SER A 70 -21.49 -8.30 -23.20
C SER A 70 -21.38 -9.37 -22.12
N SER A 71 -22.50 -10.05 -21.87
CA SER A 71 -22.46 -11.44 -21.47
C SER A 71 -21.69 -12.19 -22.57
N VAL A 72 -20.37 -12.28 -22.42
CA VAL A 72 -19.62 -13.28 -23.18
C VAL A 72 -19.85 -14.58 -22.43
N LEU A 73 -20.89 -15.30 -22.87
CA LEU A 73 -21.10 -16.70 -22.53
C LEU A 73 -19.87 -17.48 -23.01
N VAL A 74 -18.86 -17.61 -22.16
CA VAL A 74 -17.75 -18.56 -22.38
C VAL A 74 -18.10 -19.82 -21.60
N GLY A 75 -18.67 -20.82 -22.28
CA GLY A 75 -18.76 -22.18 -21.76
C GLY A 75 -19.96 -22.99 -22.26
N PRO A 76 -19.77 -24.26 -22.70
CA PRO A 76 -20.87 -25.15 -23.03
C PRO A 76 -21.74 -25.40 -21.80
N LEU A 77 -23.04 -25.23 -22.02
CA LEU A 77 -24.13 -25.83 -21.27
C LEU A 77 -23.88 -27.35 -21.15
N PHE A 78 -24.26 -27.95 -20.02
CA PHE A 78 -24.23 -29.40 -19.67
C PHE A 78 -22.99 -29.94 -18.93
N GLY A 79 -23.28 -30.53 -17.76
CA GLY A 79 -22.64 -31.80 -17.38
C GLY A 79 -21.55 -31.74 -16.31
N SER A 80 -21.99 -31.79 -15.06
CA SER A 80 -21.47 -32.69 -14.01
C SER A 80 -19.95 -32.87 -13.86
N SER A 81 -19.43 -32.35 -12.76
CA SER A 81 -18.81 -33.13 -11.67
C SER A 81 -18.05 -32.14 -10.81
N ALA A 82 -18.34 -32.11 -9.51
CA ALA A 82 -17.42 -31.51 -8.57
C ALA A 82 -16.29 -32.52 -8.32
N PRO A 83 -15.02 -32.10 -8.51
CA PRO A 83 -14.00 -32.63 -7.61
C PRO A 83 -13.03 -31.57 -7.07
N ALA A 84 -12.93 -31.63 -5.74
CA ALA A 84 -11.81 -31.40 -4.83
C ALA A 84 -11.10 -30.01 -4.78
N PRO A 85 -10.84 -29.50 -3.56
CA PRO A 85 -9.99 -28.34 -3.39
C PRO A 85 -8.57 -28.75 -3.78
N VAL A 86 -8.10 -28.25 -4.91
CA VAL A 86 -6.70 -28.37 -5.29
C VAL A 86 -5.90 -27.45 -4.37
N THR A 87 -5.14 -28.08 -3.47
CA THR A 87 -4.17 -27.41 -2.62
C THR A 87 -3.17 -26.67 -3.50
N VAL A 88 -2.87 -25.42 -3.13
CA VAL A 88 -1.82 -24.63 -3.77
C VAL A 88 -0.49 -25.26 -3.41
N GLY A 89 0.18 -25.92 -4.36
CA GLY A 89 1.54 -26.40 -4.11
C GLY A 89 2.06 -27.47 -5.06
N ASN A 90 2.51 -27.07 -6.25
CA ASN A 90 3.74 -27.63 -6.82
C ASN A 90 4.40 -26.59 -7.76
N THR A 91 4.92 -25.52 -7.17
CA THR A 91 5.97 -24.72 -7.77
C THR A 91 7.30 -25.42 -7.45
N ALA A 92 7.96 -25.96 -8.48
CA ALA A 92 9.41 -26.08 -8.46
C ALA A 92 10.01 -24.67 -8.40
N ALA A 93 10.89 -24.48 -7.41
CA ALA A 93 11.37 -23.23 -6.85
C ALA A 93 12.09 -22.31 -7.86
N PRO A 94 11.94 -20.98 -7.71
CA PRO A 94 12.89 -20.25 -6.88
C PRO A 94 12.37 -20.16 -5.45
N ALA A 95 13.31 -20.17 -4.51
CA ALA A 95 13.08 -19.96 -3.10
C ALA A 95 12.04 -18.84 -2.88
N VAL A 96 11.09 -19.08 -1.99
CA VAL A 96 10.11 -18.12 -1.50
C VAL A 96 10.74 -16.72 -1.30
N ALA A 97 10.55 -15.82 -2.26
CA ALA A 97 10.52 -14.42 -1.93
C ALA A 97 9.14 -14.17 -1.30
N ALA A 98 9.15 -14.15 0.03
CA ALA A 98 8.07 -13.68 0.87
C ALA A 98 7.56 -12.30 0.36
N PRO A 99 6.31 -11.94 0.65
CA PRO A 99 5.50 -11.02 -0.14
C PRO A 99 6.12 -9.63 -0.22
N ALA A 100 6.06 -8.97 -1.38
CA ALA A 100 6.33 -7.54 -1.44
C ALA A 100 5.27 -6.82 -0.61
N PRO A 101 5.63 -6.26 0.55
CA PRO A 101 4.73 -5.51 1.40
C PRO A 101 4.28 -4.26 0.65
N ALA A 102 3.21 -3.62 1.12
CA ALA A 102 2.97 -2.21 0.87
C ALA A 102 4.29 -1.42 0.94
N PRO A 103 4.44 -0.29 0.23
CA PRO A 103 5.60 0.56 0.44
C PRO A 103 5.56 1.01 1.90
N VAL A 104 6.27 0.26 2.73
CA VAL A 104 6.63 0.64 4.07
C VAL A 104 7.48 1.85 3.77
N LYS A 105 6.91 3.03 4.03
CA LYS A 105 7.66 4.18 4.53
C LYS A 105 8.90 3.59 5.17
N LYS A 106 10.08 3.88 4.62
CA LYS A 106 11.37 3.59 5.25
C LYS A 106 11.12 3.79 6.74
N SER A 107 11.01 2.68 7.47
CA SER A 107 10.52 2.74 8.84
C SER A 107 11.48 3.69 9.50
N GLU A 108 10.97 4.83 9.96
CA GLU A 108 11.67 5.52 11.01
C GLU A 108 11.98 4.40 12.02
N PRO A 109 13.25 4.26 12.44
CA PRO A 109 13.61 3.23 13.39
C PRO A 109 12.56 3.25 14.49
N MET A 110 11.97 2.09 14.77
CA MET A 110 10.97 1.93 15.81
C MET A 110 11.38 2.82 16.97
N LEU A 111 10.49 3.70 17.44
CA LEU A 111 10.82 4.59 18.56
C LEU A 111 11.47 3.74 19.66
N ASN A 112 12.59 4.20 20.23
CA ASN A 112 13.36 3.41 21.21
C ASN A 112 12.46 2.86 22.34
N ASP A 113 11.41 3.60 22.72
CA ASP A 113 10.40 3.21 23.71
C ASP A 113 9.60 1.96 23.28
N THR A 114 9.27 1.86 21.99
CA THR A 114 8.57 0.70 21.40
C THR A 114 9.51 -0.50 21.37
N GLU A 115 10.79 -0.31 21.06
CA GLU A 115 11.78 -1.39 21.06
C GLU A 115 12.03 -1.95 22.46
N SER A 116 12.15 -1.08 23.46
CA SER A 116 12.24 -1.49 24.87
C SER A 116 11.03 -2.30 25.33
N TYR A 117 9.82 -1.90 24.91
CA TYR A 117 8.58 -2.62 25.22
C TYR A 117 8.61 -4.06 24.69
N PHE A 118 8.92 -4.24 23.41
CA PHE A 118 8.99 -5.58 22.82
C PHE A 118 10.10 -6.43 23.44
N ASN A 119 11.29 -5.86 23.67
CA ASN A 119 12.38 -6.57 24.32
C ASN A 119 12.02 -7.05 25.74
N THR A 120 11.32 -6.22 26.51
CA THR A 120 10.84 -6.57 27.85
C THR A 120 9.74 -7.64 27.80
N ALA A 121 8.79 -7.51 26.86
CA ALA A 121 7.71 -8.47 26.68
C ALA A 121 8.24 -9.85 26.25
N ILE A 122 9.23 -9.89 25.34
CA ILE A 122 9.92 -11.10 24.91
C ILE A 122 10.65 -11.75 26.09
N LYS A 123 11.45 -11.00 26.85
CA LYS A 123 12.13 -11.51 28.05
C LYS A 123 11.14 -12.12 29.05
N ASN A 124 10.03 -11.43 29.31
CA ASN A 124 9.01 -11.89 30.25
C ASN A 124 8.27 -13.14 29.76
N ALA A 125 7.90 -13.19 28.49
CA ALA A 125 7.21 -14.35 27.90
C ALA A 125 8.14 -15.57 27.91
N VAL A 126 9.41 -15.38 27.52
CA VAL A 126 10.42 -16.43 27.63
C VAL A 126 10.55 -16.85 29.09
N ALA A 127 10.78 -15.93 30.04
CA ALA A 127 10.90 -16.21 31.48
C ALA A 127 9.73 -17.03 32.03
N LYS A 128 8.51 -16.80 31.56
CA LYS A 128 7.31 -17.58 31.94
C LYS A 128 7.19 -18.96 31.29
N GLY A 129 8.01 -19.26 30.29
CA GLY A 129 7.93 -20.50 29.51
C GLY A 129 6.95 -20.41 28.34
N ASP A 130 6.35 -19.24 28.12
CA ASP A 130 5.41 -18.98 27.03
C ASP A 130 6.16 -18.70 25.72
N VAL A 131 6.86 -19.72 25.21
CA VAL A 131 7.68 -19.60 24.00
C VAL A 131 6.85 -19.16 22.80
N ASP A 132 5.62 -19.67 22.67
CA ASP A 132 4.70 -19.28 21.57
C ASP A 132 4.34 -17.79 21.61
N LYS A 133 4.19 -17.22 22.81
CA LYS A 133 3.91 -15.80 22.98
C LYS A 133 5.14 -14.96 22.70
N ALA A 134 6.31 -15.43 23.12
CA ALA A 134 7.59 -14.78 22.83
C ALA A 134 7.88 -14.75 21.33
N LEU A 135 7.55 -15.81 20.59
CA LEU A 135 7.69 -15.88 19.14
C LEU A 135 6.75 -14.88 18.42
N LYS A 136 5.47 -14.82 18.83
CA LYS A 136 4.54 -13.82 18.26
C LYS A 136 4.98 -12.38 18.50
N LEU A 137 5.55 -12.09 19.67
CA LEU A 137 6.08 -10.77 20.01
C LEU A 137 7.35 -10.44 19.22
N LEU A 138 8.18 -11.45 18.94
CA LEU A 138 9.35 -11.32 18.07
C LEU A 138 8.94 -10.99 16.63
N ASP A 139 8.03 -11.76 16.04
CA ASP A 139 7.55 -11.56 14.67
C ASP A 139 6.93 -10.16 14.49
N GLU A 140 6.19 -9.70 15.50
CA GLU A 140 5.59 -8.36 15.51
C GLU A 140 6.65 -7.25 15.59
N ALA A 141 7.67 -7.42 16.44
CA ALA A 141 8.77 -6.47 16.56
C ALA A 141 9.61 -6.42 15.28
N GLU A 142 9.89 -7.55 14.64
CA GLU A 142 10.61 -7.62 13.36
C GLU A 142 9.79 -6.98 12.23
N ARG A 143 8.47 -7.22 12.20
CA ARG A 143 7.55 -6.59 11.24
C ARG A 143 7.51 -5.06 11.38
N LEU A 144 7.71 -4.55 12.59
CA LEU A 144 7.80 -3.12 12.89
C LEU A 144 9.22 -2.56 12.71
N GLY A 145 10.21 -3.39 12.37
CA GLY A 145 11.58 -2.98 12.06
C GLY A 145 12.56 -3.00 13.24
N SER A 146 12.25 -3.69 14.34
CA SER A 146 13.20 -3.90 15.44
C SER A 146 14.37 -4.75 14.98
N THR A 147 15.58 -4.30 15.32
CA THR A 147 16.82 -5.03 15.04
C THR A 147 17.33 -5.80 16.27
N SER A 148 16.84 -5.46 17.47
CA SER A 148 17.28 -6.06 18.74
C SER A 148 16.33 -7.14 19.30
N ALA A 149 15.11 -7.27 18.76
CA ALA A 149 14.14 -8.27 19.25
C ALA A 149 14.65 -9.71 19.12
N ARG A 150 15.29 -10.04 17.99
CA ARG A 150 15.81 -11.39 17.72
C ARG A 150 16.97 -11.79 18.63
N SER A 151 17.92 -10.88 18.84
CA SER A 151 19.03 -11.13 19.78
C SER A 151 18.51 -11.26 21.21
N THR A 152 17.55 -10.43 21.59
CA THR A 152 16.89 -10.51 22.91
C THR A 152 16.18 -11.84 23.12
N PHE A 153 15.44 -12.34 22.13
CA PHE A 153 14.80 -13.66 22.20
C PHE A 153 15.84 -14.76 22.38
N ILE A 154 16.87 -14.82 21.53
CA ILE A 154 17.92 -15.85 21.58
C ILE A 154 18.64 -15.85 22.92
N SER A 155 19.04 -14.68 23.43
CA SER A 155 19.68 -14.57 24.75
C SER A 155 18.76 -15.01 25.88
N SER A 156 17.46 -14.72 25.79
CA SER A 156 16.48 -15.09 26.82
C SER A 156 16.20 -16.59 26.85
N VAL A 157 16.14 -17.25 25.68
CA VAL A 157 15.94 -18.72 25.62
C VAL A 157 17.23 -19.48 25.90
N LYS A 158 18.39 -18.90 25.60
CA LYS A 158 19.70 -19.50 25.92
C LYS A 158 20.03 -19.41 27.41
N GLY A 159 19.61 -18.34 28.09
CA GLY A 159 19.76 -18.18 29.54
C GLY A 159 18.80 -19.01 30.40
N LYS A 160 17.96 -19.84 29.77
CA LYS A 160 17.00 -20.75 30.41
C LYS A 160 17.54 -22.17 30.65
N GLY A 161 18.80 -22.41 30.29
CA GLY A 161 19.53 -23.66 30.56
C GLY A 161 20.43 -23.53 31.78
#